data_AF-A0A512J745-F1
#
_entry.id   AF-A0A512J745-F1
#
_cell.length_a   1.000
_cell.length_b   1.000
_cell.length_c   1.000
_cell.angle_alpha   90.00
_cell.angle_beta   90.00
_cell.angle_gamma   90.00
#
_symmetry.space_group_name_H-M   'P 1'
#
loop_
_entity.id
_entity.type
_entity.pdbx_description
1 polymer ?
#
loop_
_entity_poly.entity_id
_entity_poly.type
_entity_poly.pdbx_seq_one_letter_code
_entity_poly.pdbx_strand_id
1 'polypeptide(L)'
;MRGYWLCDTHQGAFRIEMIRLAGRDRFVVFFENEALGASDTAEDALSRLVRGGTHKPSCGLDISRMPLPTALSGWTFASVP
;
A
#
# COMPACT_ATOMS: atom_id res chain seq x y z
N MET A 1 8.14 12.58 -10.45
CA MET A 1 8.59 12.28 -9.07
C MET A 1 8.34 10.81 -8.83
N ARG A 2 9.40 10.00 -8.67
CA ARG A 2 9.26 8.61 -8.23
C ARG A 2 9.32 8.60 -6.72
N GLY A 3 8.34 7.98 -6.09
CA GLY A 3 8.20 7.94 -4.65
C GLY A 3 7.14 6.93 -4.26
N TYR A 4 7.02 6.72 -2.96
CA TYR A 4 6.05 5.81 -2.37
C TYR A 4 5.50 6.41 -1.08
N TRP A 5 4.29 5.99 -0.73
CA TRP A 5 3.73 6.26 0.59
C TRP A 5 4.08 5.09 1.51
N LEU A 6 4.54 5.42 2.71
CA LEU A 6 4.93 4.47 3.75
C LEU A 6 4.04 4.67 4.98
N CYS A 7 3.61 3.56 5.57
CA CYS A 7 2.95 3.52 6.87
C CYS A 7 3.58 2.40 7.69
N ASP A 8 4.40 2.79 8.66
CA ASP A 8 4.99 1.87 9.63
C ASP A 8 3.97 1.54 10.71
N THR A 9 3.78 0.25 10.98
CA THR A 9 2.95 -0.24 12.08
C THR A 9 3.77 -1.16 12.98
N HIS A 10 3.24 -1.49 14.16
CA HIS A 10 3.86 -2.46 15.07
C HIS A 10 3.98 -3.87 14.48
N GLN A 11 3.19 -4.18 13.45
CA GLN A 11 3.17 -5.49 12.80
C GLN A 11 4.05 -5.55 11.55
N GLY A 12 4.45 -4.39 11.00
CA GLY A 12 5.26 -4.27 9.79
C GLY A 12 4.97 -2.98 9.03
N ALA A 13 5.64 -2.79 7.90
CA ALA A 13 5.52 -1.62 7.06
C ALA A 13 4.59 -1.88 5.86
N PHE A 14 3.63 -0.97 5.66
CA PHE A 14 2.88 -0.90 4.40
C PHE A 14 3.47 0.14 3.47
N ARG A 15 3.47 -0.19 2.19
CA ARG A 15 3.96 0.69 1.13
C ARG A 15 2.97 0.77 -0.02
N ILE A 16 2.75 1.96 -0.56
CA ILE A 16 2.03 2.15 -1.82
C ILE A 16 3.02 2.75 -2.82
N GLU A 17 3.41 1.97 -3.81
CA GLU A 17 4.44 2.33 -4.79
C GLU A 17 3.88 2.28 -6.21
N MET A 18 4.25 3.27 -7.03
CA MET A 18 3.94 3.24 -8.46
C MET A 18 4.91 2.31 -9.18
N ILE A 19 4.39 1.24 -9.78
CA ILE A 19 5.15 0.27 -10.56
C ILE A 19 4.57 0.24 -11.98
N ARG A 20 5.46 0.12 -12.97
CA ARG A 20 5.06 -0.07 -14.35
C ARG A 20 4.80 -1.54 -14.63
N LEU A 21 3.53 -1.92 -14.70
CA LEU A 21 3.06 -3.28 -14.98
C LEU A 21 2.50 -3.35 -16.40
N ALA A 22 3.05 -4.23 -17.24
CA ALA A 22 2.62 -4.42 -18.63
C ALA A 22 2.51 -3.10 -19.44
N GLY A 23 3.43 -2.16 -19.20
CA GLY A 23 3.47 -0.87 -19.89
C GLY A 23 2.52 0.21 -19.35
N ARG A 24 1.77 -0.07 -18.27
CA ARG A 24 0.90 0.89 -17.58
C ARG A 24 1.41 1.16 -16.17
N ASP A 25 1.32 2.40 -15.73
CA ASP A 25 1.67 2.76 -14.37
C ASP A 25 0.51 2.36 -13.45
N ARG A 26 0.83 1.59 -12.39
CA ARG A 26 -0.13 1.05 -11.42
C ARG A 26 0.40 1.29 -10.03
N PHE A 27 -0.48 1.58 -9.09
CA PHE A 27 -0.11 1.70 -7.67
C PHE A 27 -0.30 0.34 -7.01
N VAL A 28 0.80 -0.21 -6.51
CA VAL A 28 0.84 -1.51 -5.86
C VAL A 28 0.97 -1.32 -4.36
N VAL A 29 0.09 -1.98 -3.61
CA VAL A 29 0.17 -2.05 -2.16
C VAL A 29 1.07 -3.21 -1.78
N PHE A 30 2.04 -2.93 -0.92
CA PHE A 30 2.92 -3.91 -0.32
C PHE A 30 2.72 -3.94 1.19
N PHE A 31 2.88 -5.13 1.77
CA PHE A 31 3.21 -5.31 3.17
C PHE A 31 4.59 -5.94 3.23
N GLU A 32 5.55 -5.23 3.83
CA GLU A 32 6.98 -5.54 3.74
C GLU A 32 7.43 -5.63 2.26
N ASN A 33 7.56 -6.85 1.74
CA ASN A 33 7.95 -7.18 0.38
C ASN A 33 6.87 -7.98 -0.39
N GLU A 34 5.72 -8.22 0.23
CA GLU A 34 4.61 -8.97 -0.35
C GLU A 34 3.62 -8.02 -1.02
N ALA A 35 3.36 -8.23 -2.32
CA ALA A 35 2.37 -7.46 -3.05
C ALA A 35 0.95 -7.92 -2.70
N LEU A 36 0.14 -7.02 -2.15
CA LEU A 36 -1.22 -7.30 -1.71
C LEU A 36 -2.27 -6.93 -2.77
N GLY A 37 -1.94 -6.08 -3.73
CA GLY A 37 -2.87 -5.71 -4.81
C GLY A 37 -2.42 -4.49 -5.60
N ALA A 38 -3.08 -4.24 -6.73
CA ALA A 38 -2.75 -3.13 -7.62
C ALA A 38 -3.99 -2.34 -8.06
N SER A 39 -3.88 -1.02 -8.10
CA SER A 39 -4.92 -0.07 -8.49
C SER A 39 -4.39 0.97 -9.48
N ASP A 40 -5.30 1.74 -10.08
CA ASP A 40 -4.95 2.81 -11.01
C ASP A 40 -4.50 4.11 -10.31
N THR A 41 -4.93 4.32 -9.06
CA THR A 41 -4.54 5.46 -8.22
C THR A 41 -4.03 5.00 -6.86
N ALA A 42 -3.24 5.85 -6.19
CA ALA A 42 -2.75 5.58 -4.84
C ALA A 42 -3.90 5.58 -3.82
N GLU A 43 -4.89 6.45 -4.04
CA GLU A 43 -6.11 6.56 -3.23
C GLU A 43 -6.97 5.30 -3.32
N ASP A 44 -7.14 4.73 -4.52
CA ASP A 44 -7.86 3.48 -4.70
C ASP A 44 -7.11 2.30 -4.07
N ALA A 45 -5.77 2.30 -4.18
CA ALA A 45 -4.92 1.31 -3.52
C ALA A 45 -5.12 1.35 -1.99
N LEU A 46 -5.09 2.55 -1.39
CA LEU A 46 -5.34 2.75 0.04
C LEU A 46 -6.77 2.37 0.44
N SER A 47 -7.77 2.82 -0.32
CA SER A 47 -9.18 2.52 -0.06
C SER A 47 -9.44 1.02 -0.07
N ARG A 48 -8.87 0.28 -1.03
CA ARG A 48 -8.95 -1.18 -1.09
C ARG A 48 -8.25 -1.84 0.10
N LEU A 49 -7.07 -1.36 0.48
CA LEU A 49 -6.35 -1.89 1.64
C LEU A 49 -7.19 -1.80 2.92
N VAL A 50 -7.71 -0.61 3.23
CA VAL A 50 -8.48 -0.35 4.47
C VAL A 50 -9.83 -1.07 4.45
N ARG A 51 -10.46 -1.23 3.28
CA ARG A 51 -11.74 -1.96 3.14
C ARG A 51 -11.58 -3.48 3.03
N GLY A 52 -10.36 -4.02 3.08
CA GLY A 52 -10.10 -5.46 2.93
C GLY A 52 -10.26 -5.99 1.50
N GLY A 53 -10.18 -5.11 0.49
CA GLY A 53 -10.18 -5.45 -0.94
C GLY A 53 -8.82 -5.83 -1.50
N THR A 54 -7.79 -5.99 -0.66
CA THR A 54 -6.47 -6.52 -1.03
C THR A 54 -6.35 -7.98 -0.62
N HIS A 55 -5.37 -8.67 -1.19
CA HIS A 55 -4.97 -9.99 -0.71
C HIS A 55 -4.50 -9.92 0.75
N LYS A 56 -4.72 -11.01 1.48
CA LYS A 56 -4.27 -11.16 2.86
C LYS A 56 -2.78 -11.47 2.87
N PRO A 57 -1.97 -10.83 3.74
CA PRO A 57 -0.57 -11.17 3.89
C PRO A 57 -0.40 -12.64 4.28
N SER A 58 0.63 -13.28 3.74
CA SER A 58 0.94 -14.69 3.97
C SER A 58 1.20 -15.02 5.44
N CYS A 59 1.61 -14.04 6.24
CA CYS A 59 1.80 -14.17 7.69
C CYS A 59 0.50 -14.28 8.51
N GLY A 60 -0.67 -14.22 7.87
CA GLY A 60 -1.96 -14.39 8.54
C GLY A 60 -2.50 -13.10 9.19
N LEU A 61 -1.84 -11.96 9.00
CA LEU A 61 -2.24 -10.65 9.51
C LEU A 61 -3.64 -10.25 9.03
N ASP A 62 -4.48 -9.79 9.95
CA ASP A 62 -5.81 -9.23 9.64
C ASP A 62 -5.73 -7.71 9.51
N ILE A 63 -5.55 -7.25 8.27
CA ILE A 63 -5.41 -5.83 7.93
C ILE A 63 -6.65 -5.02 8.34
N SER A 64 -7.84 -5.61 8.27
CA SER A 64 -9.11 -4.90 8.53
C SER A 64 -9.24 -4.39 9.97
N ARG A 65 -8.46 -4.96 10.89
CA ARG A 65 -8.42 -4.59 12.31
C ARG A 65 -7.28 -3.65 12.65
N MET A 66 -6.43 -3.31 11.69
CA MET A 66 -5.28 -2.45 11.91
C MET A 66 -5.71 -0.98 11.90
N PRO A 67 -5.17 -0.13 12.78
CA PRO A 67 -5.44 1.29 12.79
C PRO A 67 -4.66 2.01 11.68
N LEU A 68 -4.94 1.66 10.42
CA LEU A 68 -4.29 2.28 9.27
C LEU A 68 -4.93 3.64 8.96
N PRO A 69 -4.13 4.68 8.65
CA PRO A 69 -4.67 5.95 8.19
C PRO A 69 -5.46 5.76 6.89
N THR A 70 -6.68 6.29 6.84
CA THR A 70 -7.60 6.10 5.71
C THR A 70 -7.38 7.08 4.56
N ALA A 71 -6.47 8.03 4.73
CA ALA A 71 -6.08 9.02 3.72
C ALA A 71 -4.55 9.05 3.58
N LEU A 72 -4.06 9.29 2.35
CA LEU A 72 -2.63 9.35 2.05
C LEU A 72 -1.91 10.49 2.80
N SER A 73 -2.63 11.51 3.26
CA SER A 73 -2.08 12.58 4.11
C SER A 73 -1.61 12.07 5.49
N GLY A 74 -2.11 10.92 5.93
CA GLY A 74 -1.64 10.24 7.15
C GLY A 74 -0.46 9.29 6.92
N TRP A 75 0.01 9.17 5.68
CA TRP A 75 1.15 8.33 5.31
C TRP A 75 2.36 9.21 5.02
N THR A 76 3.56 8.70 5.29
CA THR A 76 4.80 9.41 4.98
C THR A 76 5.14 9.21 3.51
N PHE A 77 5.23 10.30 2.74
CA PHE A 77 5.72 10.21 1.36
C PHE A 77 7.25 10.24 1.35
N ALA A 78 7.86 9.19 0.78
CA ALA A 78 9.28 9.10 0.56
C ALA A 78 9.58 9.20 -0.94
N SER A 79 10.42 10.15 -1.34
CA SER A 79 10.95 10.23 -2.70
C SER A 79 12.12 9.27 -2.87
N VAL A 80 12.14 8.54 -3.99
CA VAL A 80 13.34 7.78 -4.37
C VAL A 80 14.37 8.78 -4.90
N PRO A 81 15.67 8.68 -4.51
CA PRO A 81 16.73 9.57 -4.99
C PRO A 81 16.85 9.64 -6.51
#